data_AF-A0A4Q6EG32-F1
#
_entry.id   AF-A0A4Q6EG32-F1
#
_cell.length_a   1.000
_cell.length_b   1.000
_cell.length_c   1.000
_cell.angle_alpha   90.00
_cell.angle_beta   90.00
_cell.angle_gamma   90.00
#
_symmetry.space_group_name_H-M   'P 1'
#
loop_
_entity.id
_entity.type
_entity.pdbx_description
1 polymer ?
#
loop_
_entity_poly.entity_id
_entity_poly.type
_entity_poly.pdbx_seq_one_letter_code
_entity_poly.pdbx_strand_id
1 'polypeptide(L)'
;MIPEELYKRRRQHDNTPSYITLIIANYVVLFFGASLLVSCNHIHWFFWVTTGFLALYNYYTIRRNLEEFTKPIIIAYVVSLVIAAPVLYYWTLC
;
A
#
# COMPACT_ATOMS: atom_id res chain seq x y z
N MET A 1 0.26 43.77 -0.45
CA MET A 1 0.78 42.65 -1.26
C MET A 1 1.21 41.58 -0.27
N ILE A 2 0.55 40.42 -0.28
CA ILE A 2 0.89 39.30 0.59
C ILE A 2 2.20 38.70 0.05
N PRO A 3 3.22 38.42 0.88
CA PRO A 3 4.50 37.95 0.39
C PRO A 3 4.33 36.62 -0.34
N GLU A 4 4.76 36.57 -1.60
CA GLU A 4 4.66 35.39 -2.48
C GLU A 4 5.45 34.18 -1.92
N GLU A 5 6.40 34.44 -1.01
CA GLU A 5 7.16 33.45 -0.26
C GLU A 5 6.29 32.56 0.65
N LEU A 6 5.11 33.03 1.11
CA LEU A 6 4.18 32.21 1.92
C LEU A 6 3.49 31.12 1.10
N TYR A 7 3.33 31.32 -0.21
CA TYR A 7 2.69 30.38 -1.13
C TYR A 7 3.68 29.49 -1.88
N LYS A 8 4.96 29.52 -1.50
CA LYS A 8 5.96 28.58 -2.01
C LYS A 8 5.57 27.19 -1.50
N ARG A 9 4.70 26.50 -2.25
CA ARG A 9 4.27 25.13 -1.99
C ARG A 9 5.53 24.30 -1.86
N ARG A 10 5.96 24.01 -0.63
CA ARG A 10 7.03 23.03 -0.41
C ARG A 10 6.57 21.78 -1.13
N ARG A 11 7.40 21.26 -2.02
CA ARG A 11 7.09 20.08 -2.85
C ARG A 11 6.67 18.84 -2.03
N GLN A 12 6.86 18.90 -0.70
CA GLN A 12 6.55 17.89 0.32
C GLN A 12 5.53 18.34 1.38
N HIS A 13 4.77 19.43 1.18
CA HIS A 13 3.61 19.71 2.05
C HIS A 13 2.41 18.89 1.56
N ASP A 14 2.54 17.57 1.65
CA ASP A 14 1.42 16.65 1.47
C ASP A 14 0.77 16.42 2.84
N ASN A 15 -0.52 16.66 2.91
CA ASN A 15 -1.33 16.45 4.11
C ASN A 15 -1.51 14.96 4.42
N THR A 16 -1.14 14.09 3.48
CA THR A 16 -1.29 12.64 3.58
C THR A 16 0.06 11.98 3.33
N PRO A 17 0.72 11.44 4.37
CA PRO A 17 1.98 10.74 4.22
C PRO A 17 1.89 9.56 3.24
N SER A 18 2.94 9.33 2.47
CA SER A 18 2.96 8.30 1.42
C SER A 18 2.70 6.89 1.96
N TYR A 19 3.11 6.62 3.21
CA TYR A 19 2.89 5.32 3.87
C TYR A 19 1.40 5.04 4.13
N ILE A 20 0.58 6.06 4.41
CA ILE A 20 -0.86 5.88 4.63
C ILE A 20 -1.53 5.43 3.32
N THR A 21 -1.20 6.12 2.23
CA THR A 21 -1.73 5.77 0.90
C THR A 21 -1.32 4.36 0.48
N LEU A 22 -0.10 3.93 0.81
CA LEU A 22 0.37 2.56 0.58
C LEU A 22 -0.42 1.52 1.37
N ILE A 23 -0.66 1.75 2.66
CA ILE A 23 -1.44 0.84 3.50
C ILE A 23 -2.86 0.68 2.94
N ILE A 24 -3.51 1.80 2.58
CA ILE A 24 -4.86 1.79 2.01
C ILE A 24 -4.87 1.04 0.67
N ALA A 25 -3.94 1.33 -0.24
CA ALA A 25 -3.84 0.66 -1.52
C ALA A 25 -3.66 -0.86 -1.35
N ASN A 26 -2.80 -1.28 -0.41
CA ASN A 26 -2.62 -2.70 -0.12
C ASN A 26 -3.91 -3.36 0.35
N TYR A 27 -4.60 -2.75 1.32
CA TYR A 27 -5.84 -3.30 1.85
C TYR A 27 -6.93 -3.40 0.78
N VAL A 28 -7.13 -2.35 -0.01
CA VAL A 28 -8.16 -2.32 -1.06
C VAL A 28 -7.86 -3.37 -2.13
N VAL A 29 -6.65 -3.39 -2.67
CA VAL A 29 -6.30 -4.32 -3.76
C VAL A 29 -6.34 -5.77 -3.29
N LEU A 30 -5.85 -6.07 -2.08
CA LEU A 30 -5.91 -7.44 -1.54
C LEU A 30 -7.35 -7.87 -1.22
N PHE A 31 -8.17 -6.99 -0.63
CA PHE A 31 -9.55 -7.31 -0.29
C PHE A 31 -10.41 -7.59 -1.52
N PHE A 32 -10.43 -6.65 -2.48
CA PHE A 32 -11.20 -6.83 -3.71
C PHE A 32 -10.60 -7.91 -4.61
N GLY A 33 -9.27 -8.00 -4.69
CA GLY A 33 -8.58 -9.06 -5.41
C GLY A 33 -8.93 -10.43 -4.87
N ALA A 34 -8.89 -10.63 -3.55
CA ALA A 34 -9.28 -11.89 -2.93
C ALA A 34 -10.76 -12.20 -3.16
N SER A 35 -11.65 -11.22 -2.95
CA SER A 35 -13.10 -11.42 -3.10
C SER A 35 -13.52 -11.82 -4.51
N LEU A 36 -12.79 -11.37 -5.54
CA LEU A 36 -13.14 -11.60 -6.94
C LEU A 36 -12.34 -12.73 -7.60
N LEU A 37 -11.13 -13.02 -7.11
CA LEU A 37 -10.14 -13.87 -7.80
C LEU A 37 -9.66 -15.07 -6.98
N VAL A 38 -10.06 -15.17 -5.70
CA VAL A 38 -9.71 -16.28 -4.80
C VAL A 38 -10.98 -17.06 -4.43
N SER A 39 -10.88 -18.38 -4.46
CA SER A 39 -11.94 -19.33 -4.11
C SER A 39 -11.34 -20.52 -3.36
N CYS A 40 -12.17 -21.29 -2.63
CA CYS A 40 -11.80 -22.48 -1.83
C CYS A 40 -10.67 -23.34 -2.41
N ASN A 41 -10.80 -23.70 -3.68
CA ASN A 41 -9.91 -24.64 -4.35
C ASN A 41 -9.08 -24.02 -5.46
N HIS A 42 -9.21 -22.71 -5.71
CA HIS A 42 -8.58 -22.10 -6.87
C HIS A 42 -8.28 -20.61 -6.67
N ILE A 43 -7.04 -20.24 -6.96
CA ILE A 43 -6.61 -18.85 -7.07
C ILE A 43 -6.42 -18.54 -8.55
N HIS A 44 -7.19 -17.60 -9.08
CA HIS A 44 -7.07 -17.20 -10.47
C HIS A 44 -5.69 -16.56 -10.72
N TRP A 45 -5.01 -16.93 -11.80
CA TRP A 45 -3.65 -16.44 -12.09
C TRP A 45 -3.53 -14.90 -12.11
N PHE A 46 -4.61 -14.22 -12.51
CA PHE A 46 -4.71 -12.75 -12.51
C PHE A 46 -4.52 -12.14 -11.11
N PHE A 47 -4.87 -12.86 -10.03
CA PHE A 47 -4.59 -12.42 -8.65
C PHE A 47 -3.10 -12.21 -8.43
N TRP A 48 -2.26 -13.16 -8.86
CA TRP A 48 -0.81 -13.04 -8.72
C TRP A 48 -0.24 -11.87 -9.52
N VAL A 49 -0.82 -11.59 -10.69
CA VAL A 49 -0.44 -10.43 -11.50
C VAL A 49 -0.76 -9.13 -10.78
N THR A 50 -1.99 -8.96 -10.27
CA THR A 50 -2.38 -7.74 -9.56
C THR A 50 -1.58 -7.55 -8.26
N THR A 51 -1.36 -8.61 -7.49
CA THR A 51 -0.48 -8.57 -6.31
C THR A 51 0.97 -8.26 -6.67
N GLY A 52 1.47 -8.78 -7.79
CA GLY A 52 2.81 -8.47 -8.30
C GLY A 52 2.98 -6.99 -8.67
N PHE A 53 2.01 -6.42 -9.38
CA PHE A 53 2.00 -4.98 -9.68
C PHE A 53 1.89 -4.13 -8.42
N LEU A 54 1.08 -4.55 -7.46
CA LEU A 54 0.98 -3.90 -6.16
C LEU A 54 2.34 -3.91 -5.44
N ALA A 55 3.03 -5.05 -5.38
CA ALA A 55 4.36 -5.14 -4.77
C ALA A 55 5.37 -4.19 -5.45
N LEU A 56 5.33 -4.11 -6.78
CA LEU A 56 6.17 -3.20 -7.55
C LEU A 56 5.86 -1.72 -7.24
N TYR A 57 4.57 -1.37 -7.17
CA TYR A 57 4.11 -0.04 -6.78
C TYR A 57 4.61 0.32 -5.37
N ASN A 58 4.51 -0.61 -4.43
CA ASN A 58 5.02 -0.42 -3.07
C ASN A 58 6.54 -0.16 -3.07
N TYR A 59 7.32 -0.98 -3.77
CA TYR A 59 8.77 -0.83 -3.87
C TYR A 59 9.18 0.55 -4.41
N TYR A 60 8.60 0.98 -5.55
CA TYR A 60 8.93 2.27 -6.13
C TYR A 60 8.49 3.45 -5.26
N THR A 61 7.34 3.34 -4.59
CA THR A 61 6.83 4.41 -3.72
C THR A 61 7.71 4.58 -2.48
N ILE A 62 8.17 3.48 -1.88
CA ILE A 62 9.12 3.53 -0.76
C ILE A 62 10.46 4.12 -1.21
N ARG A 63 10.99 3.66 -2.35
CA ARG A 63 12.27 4.16 -2.89
C ARG A 63 12.22 5.65 -3.24
N ARG A 64 11.07 6.16 -3.68
CA ARG A 64 10.89 7.57 -4.01
C ARG A 64 10.76 8.47 -2.77
N ASN A 65 10.24 7.93 -1.67
CA ASN A 65 9.91 8.69 -0.46
C ASN A 65 10.75 8.24 0.76
N LEU A 66 12.04 7.91 0.57
CA LEU A 66 12.91 7.37 1.63
C LEU A 66 12.98 8.25 2.89
N GLU A 67 12.84 9.57 2.74
CA GLU A 67 12.84 10.52 3.85
C GLU A 67 11.63 10.34 4.78
N GLU A 68 10.49 9.91 4.25
CA GLU A 68 9.27 9.66 5.03
C GLU A 68 9.31 8.27 5.68
N PHE A 69 10.03 7.31 5.09
CA PHE A 69 10.15 5.94 5.59
C PHE A 69 11.22 5.81 6.68
N THR A 70 10.98 6.45 7.82
CA THR A 70 11.77 6.22 9.04
C THR A 70 11.58 4.79 9.56
N LYS A 71 12.52 4.28 10.36
CA LYS A 71 12.46 2.93 10.97
C LYS A 71 11.08 2.58 11.59
N PRO A 72 10.46 3.43 12.44
CA PRO A 72 9.14 3.10 13.00
C PRO A 72 8.04 3.00 11.94
N ILE A 73 8.08 3.82 10.89
CA ILE A 73 7.10 3.79 9.80
C ILE A 73 7.27 2.53 8.95
N ILE A 74 8.52 2.11 8.68
CA ILE A 74 8.79 0.84 8.01
C ILE A 74 8.24 -0.33 8.83
N ILE A 75 8.45 -0.33 10.15
CA ILE A 75 7.90 -1.38 11.04
C ILE A 75 6.37 -1.37 10.97
N ALA A 76 5.72 -0.21 11.10
CA ALA A 76 4.26 -0.10 11.02
C ALA A 76 3.73 -0.59 9.67
N TYR A 77 4.41 -0.26 8.58
CA TYR A 77 4.09 -0.75 7.24
C TYR A 77 4.24 -2.27 7.12
N VAL A 78 5.35 -2.86 7.61
CA VAL A 78 5.55 -4.32 7.60
C VAL A 78 4.49 -5.02 8.45
N VAL A 79 4.17 -4.49 9.63
CA VAL A 79 3.09 -5.01 10.49
C VAL A 79 1.75 -4.99 9.76
N SER A 80 1.45 -3.91 9.01
CA SER A 80 0.21 -3.84 8.22
C SER A 80 0.11 -4.93 7.14
N LEU A 81 1.23 -5.30 6.50
CA LEU A 81 1.26 -6.41 5.55
C LEU A 81 1.06 -7.76 6.22
N VAL A 82 1.67 -7.97 7.40
CA VAL A 82 1.50 -9.19 8.19
C VAL A 82 0.04 -9.35 8.63
N ILE A 83 -0.63 -8.27 9.01
CA ILE A 83 -2.07 -8.28 9.35
C ILE A 83 -2.94 -8.54 8.12
N ALA A 84 -2.53 -8.12 6.92
CA ALA A 84 -3.25 -8.42 5.69
C ALA A 84 -3.13 -9.90 5.24
N ALA A 85 -2.07 -10.61 5.63
CA ALA A 85 -1.84 -12.01 5.28
C ALA A 85 -2.96 -12.99 5.76
N PRO A 86 -3.45 -12.94 7.02
CA PRO A 86 -4.54 -13.81 7.45
C PRO A 86 -5.86 -13.54 6.74
N VAL A 87 -6.08 -12.32 6.20
CA VAL A 87 -7.24 -12.06 5.34
C VAL A 87 -7.17 -12.96 4.12
N LEU A 88 -6.03 -13.01 3.42
CA LEU A 88 -5.83 -13.90 2.28
C LEU A 88 -5.99 -15.37 2.65
N TYR A 89 -5.45 -15.79 3.80
CA TYR A 89 -5.57 -17.16 4.30
C TYR A 89 -7.04 -17.56 4.52
N TYR A 90 -7.85 -16.68 5.13
CA TYR A 90 -9.27 -16.92 5.34
C TYR A 90 -10.02 -17.19 4.03
N TRP A 91 -9.77 -16.39 2.98
CA TRP A 91 -10.39 -16.57 1.66
C TRP A 91 -9.97 -17.87 0.95
N THR A 92 -8.80 -18.41 1.28
CA THR A 92 -8.33 -19.71 0.74
C THR A 92 -8.81 -20.93 1.53
N LEU A 93 -9.32 -20.78 2.75
CA LEU A 93 -9.79 -21.91 3.59
C LEU A 93 -11.29 -22.16 3.53
N CYS A 94 -12.06 -21.20 3.02
CA CYS A 94 -13.50 -21.31 2.86
C CYS A 94 -13.85 -22.12 1.63
#